data_AF-A0A316NNK8-F1
#
_entry.id   AF-A0A316NNK8-F1
#
_cell.length_a   1.000
_cell.length_b   1.000
_cell.length_c   1.000
_cell.angle_alpha   90.00
_cell.angle_beta   90.00
_cell.angle_gamma   90.00
#
_symmetry.space_group_name_H-M   'P 1'
#
loop_
_entity.id
_entity.type
_entity.pdbx_description
1 polymer ?
#
loop_
_entity_poly.entity_id
_entity_poly.type
_entity_poly.pdbx_seq_one_letter_code
_entity_poly.pdbx_strand_id
1 'polypeptide(L)'
;MKDKVLGRCYQLRNFMETNEFRIFIFVATLVSVYGFFASSTSTLYETALVSSLIFYHFRFALLILFLLSTVTVNTIYQKNYFMMCRYRNQKEYLKEKMKSTLIINIVLFILSLAILLIILNLTSVHGIEILNGLRYSITNVSFLLILVVRYLLILNILSVIQLCLFERIGQKKTMLIFTVWYVIAIYSGFRSRFSLSSYFGYYLFSSLREELICSAAYIMILLLIAFIVYRLAIRVKGSQNEL
;
A
#
# COMPACT_ATOMS: atom_id res chain seq x y z
N MET A 1 7.72 22.43 16.43
CA MET A 1 7.62 20.95 16.27
C MET A 1 6.25 20.44 16.72
N LYS A 2 5.69 20.92 17.84
CA LYS A 2 4.31 20.63 18.28
C LYS A 2 3.23 20.92 17.23
N ASP A 3 3.31 22.06 16.51
CA ASP A 3 2.29 22.43 15.51
C ASP A 3 2.25 21.51 14.28
N LYS A 4 3.42 20.94 13.91
CA LYS A 4 3.52 19.98 12.80
C LYS A 4 2.91 18.63 13.18
N VAL A 5 3.01 18.21 14.44
CA VAL A 5 2.36 16.98 14.94
C VAL A 5 0.85 17.19 15.05
N LEU A 6 0.41 18.31 15.61
CA LEU A 6 -1.02 18.65 15.72
C LEU A 6 -1.70 18.70 14.34
N GLY A 7 -1.02 19.29 13.35
CA GLY A 7 -1.50 19.34 11.96
C GLY A 7 -1.66 17.95 11.34
N ARG A 8 -0.79 16.99 11.67
CA ARG A 8 -0.91 15.60 11.18
C ARG A 8 -2.05 14.85 11.85
N CYS A 9 -2.25 15.04 13.16
CA CYS A 9 -3.40 14.46 13.86
C CYS A 9 -4.73 15.01 13.30
N TYR A 10 -4.77 16.30 12.97
CA TYR A 10 -5.92 16.91 12.30
C TYR A 10 -6.17 16.31 10.90
N GLN A 11 -5.13 16.04 10.13
CA GLN A 11 -5.25 15.36 8.83
C GLN A 11 -5.77 13.94 8.97
N LEU A 12 -5.26 13.18 9.94
CA LEU A 12 -5.73 11.83 10.23
C LEU A 12 -7.22 11.83 10.60
N ARG A 13 -7.63 12.76 11.48
CA ARG A 13 -9.02 12.95 11.85
C ARG A 13 -9.90 13.28 10.65
N ASN A 14 -9.51 14.28 9.86
CA ASN A 14 -10.26 14.67 8.65
C ASN A 14 -10.37 13.51 7.67
N PHE A 15 -9.32 12.70 7.53
CA PHE A 15 -9.34 11.51 6.71
C PHE A 15 -10.34 10.47 7.25
N MET A 16 -10.34 10.19 8.55
CA MET A 16 -11.27 9.24 9.19
C MET A 16 -12.75 9.68 9.08
N GLU A 17 -13.02 10.98 8.97
CA GLU A 17 -14.37 11.52 8.79
C GLU A 17 -14.88 11.42 7.34
N THR A 18 -14.03 11.05 6.38
CA THR A 18 -14.41 10.94 4.96
C THR A 18 -15.26 9.70 4.63
N ASN A 19 -16.09 9.81 3.59
CA ASN A 19 -16.82 8.65 3.05
C ASN A 19 -15.86 7.60 2.49
N GLU A 20 -14.73 8.03 1.95
CA GLU A 20 -13.65 7.19 1.45
C GLU A 20 -13.07 6.29 2.54
N PHE A 21 -12.93 6.78 3.77
CA PHE A 21 -12.52 5.95 4.91
C PHE A 21 -13.58 4.92 5.31
N ARG A 22 -14.87 5.28 5.24
CA ARG A 22 -15.96 4.32 5.50
C ARG A 22 -16.00 3.21 4.45
N ILE A 23 -15.85 3.59 3.17
CA ILE A 23 -15.70 2.65 2.05
C ILE A 23 -14.48 1.76 2.28
N PHE A 24 -13.37 2.33 2.77
CA PHE A 24 -12.18 1.55 3.10
C PHE A 24 -12.49 0.43 4.09
N ILE A 25 -13.14 0.75 5.23
CA ILE A 25 -13.45 -0.23 6.27
C ILE A 25 -14.37 -1.33 5.71
N PHE A 26 -15.37 -0.93 4.92
CA PHE A 26 -16.30 -1.87 4.30
C PHE A 26 -15.60 -2.84 3.34
N VAL A 27 -14.77 -2.33 2.41
CA VAL A 27 -14.03 -3.16 1.45
C VAL A 27 -13.01 -4.06 2.16
N ALA A 28 -12.27 -3.54 3.14
CA ALA A 28 -11.31 -4.32 3.93
C ALA A 28 -12.00 -5.48 4.65
N THR A 29 -13.20 -5.24 5.20
CA THR A 29 -14.01 -6.27 5.86
C THR A 29 -14.49 -7.32 4.87
N LEU A 30 -15.13 -6.91 3.76
CA LEU A 30 -15.62 -7.84 2.73
C LEU A 30 -14.53 -8.77 2.19
N VAL A 31 -13.36 -8.20 1.89
CA VAL A 31 -12.28 -8.97 1.27
C VAL A 31 -11.57 -9.86 2.29
N SER A 32 -11.53 -9.48 3.56
CA SER A 32 -11.04 -10.35 4.64
C SER A 32 -12.00 -11.52 4.89
N VAL A 33 -13.32 -11.28 4.88
CA VAL A 33 -14.35 -12.33 4.98
C VAL A 33 -14.27 -13.28 3.79
N TYR A 34 -14.21 -12.74 2.57
CA TYR A 34 -14.10 -13.54 1.35
C TYR A 34 -12.78 -14.31 1.28
N GLY A 35 -11.66 -13.68 1.66
CA GLY A 35 -10.35 -14.32 1.73
C GLY A 35 -10.35 -15.52 2.67
N PHE A 36 -11.08 -15.43 3.79
CA PHE A 36 -11.26 -16.56 4.71
C PHE A 36 -12.12 -17.68 4.10
N PHE A 37 -13.31 -17.39 3.54
CA PHE A 37 -14.17 -18.43 2.96
C PHE A 37 -13.52 -19.11 1.73
N ALA A 38 -12.76 -18.36 0.94
CA ALA A 38 -12.01 -18.90 -0.18
C ALA A 38 -10.81 -19.77 0.26
N SER A 39 -10.36 -19.65 1.52
CA SER A 39 -9.21 -20.38 2.06
C SER A 39 -9.55 -21.43 3.13
N SER A 40 -10.84 -21.61 3.49
CA SER A 40 -11.23 -22.52 4.57
C SER A 40 -12.42 -23.45 4.24
N THR A 41 -12.09 -24.74 4.13
CA THR A 41 -12.88 -25.83 4.75
C THR A 41 -12.01 -26.78 5.59
N SER A 42 -10.69 -26.61 5.73
CA SER A 42 -9.84 -27.54 6.51
C SER A 42 -8.39 -27.09 6.84
N THR A 43 -8.11 -25.79 7.00
CA THR A 43 -6.72 -25.28 7.12
C THR A 43 -6.40 -24.74 8.53
N LEU A 44 -5.17 -25.00 9.01
CA LEU A 44 -4.60 -24.47 10.26
C LEU A 44 -4.54 -22.93 10.22
N TYR A 45 -4.63 -22.27 11.38
CA TYR A 45 -4.73 -20.80 11.50
C TYR A 45 -3.67 -20.04 10.69
N GLU A 46 -2.40 -20.44 10.79
CA GLU A 46 -1.27 -19.81 10.10
C GLU A 46 -1.39 -19.98 8.59
N THR A 47 -1.85 -21.15 8.16
CA THR A 47 -2.00 -21.43 6.74
C THR A 47 -3.14 -20.62 6.14
N ALA A 48 -4.23 -20.37 6.88
CA ALA A 48 -5.30 -19.47 6.47
C ALA A 48 -4.85 -18.00 6.42
N LEU A 49 -4.07 -17.55 7.40
CA LEU A 49 -3.48 -16.21 7.48
C LEU A 49 -2.50 -15.96 6.31
N VAL A 50 -1.54 -16.86 6.08
CA VAL A 50 -0.59 -16.79 4.96
C VAL A 50 -1.33 -16.88 3.63
N SER A 51 -2.32 -17.77 3.50
CA SER A 51 -3.11 -17.90 2.27
C SER A 51 -3.92 -16.64 1.98
N SER A 52 -4.49 -16.00 3.01
CA SER A 52 -5.22 -14.74 2.87
C SER A 52 -4.32 -13.59 2.40
N LEU A 53 -3.10 -13.46 2.95
CA LEU A 53 -2.14 -12.44 2.50
C LEU A 53 -1.59 -12.71 1.10
N ILE A 54 -1.61 -13.97 0.65
CA ILE A 54 -1.19 -14.37 -0.70
C ILE A 54 -2.35 -14.33 -1.69
N PHE A 55 -3.58 -14.28 -1.20
CA PHE A 55 -4.76 -14.23 -2.04
C PHE A 55 -4.75 -12.97 -2.90
N TYR A 56 -4.91 -13.15 -4.21
CA TYR A 56 -4.74 -12.06 -5.15
C TYR A 56 -5.79 -10.95 -4.91
N HIS A 57 -7.06 -11.31 -4.67
CA HIS A 57 -8.11 -10.34 -4.38
C HIS A 57 -7.81 -9.50 -3.13
N PHE A 58 -7.27 -10.11 -2.06
CA PHE A 58 -6.89 -9.40 -0.84
C PHE A 58 -5.81 -8.35 -1.11
N ARG A 59 -4.77 -8.74 -1.84
CA ARG A 59 -3.69 -7.81 -2.22
C ARG A 59 -4.18 -6.69 -3.13
N PHE A 60 -5.02 -7.01 -4.11
CA PHE A 60 -5.61 -5.99 -4.97
C PHE A 60 -6.50 -5.02 -4.21
N ALA A 61 -7.27 -5.50 -3.24
CA ALA A 61 -8.05 -4.64 -2.36
C ALA A 61 -7.12 -3.70 -1.58
N LEU A 62 -6.05 -4.21 -0.95
CA LEU A 62 -5.04 -3.37 -0.28
C LEU A 62 -4.45 -2.32 -1.20
N LEU A 63 -4.12 -2.66 -2.45
CA LEU A 63 -3.64 -1.70 -3.43
C LEU A 63 -4.65 -0.59 -3.72
N ILE A 64 -5.90 -0.94 -4.04
CA ILE A 64 -6.97 0.04 -4.32
C ILE A 64 -7.14 0.97 -3.11
N LEU A 65 -7.13 0.41 -1.91
CA LEU A 65 -7.28 1.16 -0.67
C LEU A 65 -6.17 2.19 -0.48
N PHE A 66 -4.92 1.81 -0.76
CA PHE A 66 -3.77 2.73 -0.71
C PHE A 66 -3.78 3.78 -1.82
N LEU A 67 -4.29 3.45 -3.00
CA LEU A 67 -4.46 4.43 -4.08
C LEU A 67 -5.55 5.44 -3.74
N LEU A 68 -6.67 4.98 -3.18
CA LEU A 68 -7.78 5.83 -2.74
C LEU A 68 -7.35 6.74 -1.59
N SER A 69 -6.66 6.20 -0.58
CA SER A 69 -6.16 7.00 0.54
C SER A 69 -5.23 8.11 0.06
N THR A 70 -4.35 7.82 -0.91
CA THR A 70 -3.44 8.80 -1.50
C THR A 70 -4.21 9.92 -2.22
N VAL A 71 -5.28 9.57 -2.93
CA VAL A 71 -6.20 10.55 -3.55
C VAL A 71 -6.85 11.43 -2.48
N THR A 72 -7.40 10.84 -1.42
CA THR A 72 -8.07 11.57 -0.35
C THR A 72 -7.11 12.51 0.39
N VAL A 73 -5.88 12.06 0.68
CA VAL A 73 -4.87 12.94 1.27
C VAL A 73 -4.56 14.11 0.33
N ASN A 74 -4.39 13.85 -0.97
CA ASN A 74 -4.15 14.92 -1.92
C ASN A 74 -5.31 15.93 -1.98
N THR A 75 -6.56 15.46 -1.98
CA THR A 75 -7.74 16.33 -2.02
C THR A 75 -7.89 17.16 -0.74
N ILE A 76 -7.61 16.59 0.44
CA ILE A 76 -7.59 17.32 1.72
C ILE A 76 -6.57 18.47 1.68
N TYR A 77 -5.39 18.23 1.12
CA TYR A 77 -4.34 19.25 0.98
C TYR A 77 -4.66 20.30 -0.10
N GLN A 78 -5.42 19.95 -1.14
CA GLN A 78 -5.87 20.91 -2.15
C GLN A 78 -7.00 21.80 -1.62
N LYS A 79 -7.92 21.26 -0.81
CA LYS A 79 -9.04 22.01 -0.24
C LYS A 79 -8.63 22.91 0.93
N ASN A 80 -7.60 22.55 1.70
CA ASN A 80 -7.13 23.35 2.83
C ASN A 80 -6.07 24.38 2.41
N TYR A 81 -6.51 25.53 1.91
CA TYR A 81 -5.64 26.65 1.53
C TYR A 81 -4.66 27.06 2.66
N PHE A 82 -5.14 27.07 3.91
CA PHE A 82 -4.31 27.35 5.09
C PHE A 82 -3.18 26.34 5.33
N MET A 83 -3.32 25.09 4.90
CA MET A 83 -2.22 24.13 4.96
C MET A 83 -1.18 24.40 3.88
N MET A 84 -1.60 24.88 2.70
CA MET A 84 -0.69 25.19 1.60
C MET A 84 0.19 26.41 1.90
N CYS A 85 -0.38 27.47 2.49
CA CYS A 85 0.35 28.70 2.86
C CYS A 85 1.38 28.53 3.99
N ARG A 86 1.34 27.42 4.74
CA ARG A 86 2.28 27.16 5.84
C ARG A 86 3.67 26.69 5.41
N TYR A 87 3.83 26.30 4.14
CA TYR A 87 5.07 25.72 3.65
C TYR A 87 5.86 26.73 2.85
N ARG A 88 7.15 26.84 3.14
CA ARG A 88 8.04 27.84 2.55
C ARG A 88 8.18 27.65 1.03
N ASN A 89 8.39 26.40 0.61
CA ASN A 89 8.63 26.04 -0.79
C ASN A 89 7.87 24.76 -1.17
N GLN A 90 7.63 24.55 -2.47
CA GLN A 90 6.96 23.35 -3.02
C GLN A 90 7.62 22.02 -2.59
N LYS A 91 8.95 22.00 -2.46
CA LYS A 91 9.69 20.84 -1.96
C LYS A 91 9.29 20.46 -0.53
N GLU A 92 9.08 21.45 0.34
CA GLU A 92 8.66 21.21 1.72
C GLU A 92 7.19 20.77 1.78
N TYR A 93 6.32 21.40 0.98
CA TYR A 93 4.91 21.01 0.82
C TYR A 93 4.77 19.54 0.39
N LEU A 94 5.47 19.15 -0.68
CA LEU A 94 5.43 17.78 -1.20
C LEU A 94 6.02 16.78 -0.19
N LYS A 95 7.10 17.14 0.51
CA LYS A 95 7.71 16.28 1.54
C LYS A 95 6.74 16.04 2.71
N GLU A 96 5.99 17.04 3.15
CA GLU A 96 5.01 16.85 4.22
C GLU A 96 3.77 16.10 3.74
N LYS A 97 3.28 16.34 2.51
CA LYS A 97 2.25 15.49 1.89
C LYS A 97 2.66 14.01 1.87
N MET A 98 3.87 13.71 1.42
CA MET A 98 4.41 12.34 1.40
C MET A 98 4.40 11.72 2.80
N LYS A 99 4.87 12.44 3.82
CA LYS A 99 4.85 11.94 5.19
C LYS A 99 3.43 11.64 5.68
N SER A 100 2.47 12.53 5.42
CA SER A 100 1.07 12.31 5.78
C SER A 100 0.49 11.08 5.09
N THR A 101 0.74 10.92 3.78
CA THR A 101 0.32 9.73 3.02
C THR A 101 0.92 8.46 3.62
N LEU A 102 2.23 8.44 3.91
CA LEU A 102 2.90 7.29 4.53
C LEU A 102 2.28 6.93 5.89
N ILE A 103 2.04 7.91 6.76
CA ILE A 103 1.45 7.67 8.09
C ILE A 103 0.03 7.10 7.95
N ILE A 104 -0.81 7.71 7.12
CA ILE A 104 -2.19 7.25 6.91
C ILE A 104 -2.20 5.84 6.35
N ASN A 105 -1.35 5.55 5.37
CA ASN A 105 -1.21 4.23 4.79
C ASN A 105 -0.76 3.16 5.79
N ILE A 106 0.20 3.48 6.67
CA ILE A 106 0.62 2.57 7.75
C ILE A 106 -0.57 2.29 8.69
N VAL A 107 -1.32 3.32 9.08
CA VAL A 107 -2.52 3.15 9.93
C VAL A 107 -3.56 2.26 9.25
N LEU A 108 -3.85 2.52 7.97
CA LEU A 108 -4.79 1.71 7.18
C LEU A 108 -4.33 0.25 7.06
N PHE A 109 -3.04 0.02 6.86
CA PHE A 109 -2.49 -1.33 6.79
C PHE A 109 -2.64 -2.07 8.12
N ILE A 110 -2.30 -1.43 9.24
CA ILE A 110 -2.49 -2.01 10.58
C ILE A 110 -3.98 -2.33 10.82
N LEU A 111 -4.89 -1.42 10.44
CA LEU A 111 -6.33 -1.67 10.54
C LEU A 111 -6.78 -2.85 9.67
N SER A 112 -6.27 -2.98 8.45
CA SER A 112 -6.60 -4.10 7.57
C SER A 112 -6.11 -5.45 8.14
N LEU A 113 -4.92 -5.46 8.76
CA LEU A 113 -4.40 -6.65 9.45
C LEU A 113 -5.23 -6.97 10.69
N ALA A 114 -5.63 -5.97 11.47
CA ALA A 114 -6.48 -6.16 12.64
C ALA A 114 -7.85 -6.75 12.25
N ILE A 115 -8.48 -6.24 11.19
CA ILE A 115 -9.75 -6.77 10.66
C ILE A 115 -9.57 -8.22 10.22
N LEU A 116 -8.49 -8.52 9.49
CA LEU A 116 -8.17 -9.89 9.07
C LEU A 116 -8.01 -10.84 10.26
N LEU A 117 -7.27 -10.42 11.30
CA LEU A 117 -7.06 -11.22 12.52
C LEU A 117 -8.36 -11.43 13.31
N ILE A 118 -9.23 -10.41 13.41
CA ILE A 118 -10.55 -10.53 14.05
C ILE A 118 -11.39 -11.57 13.32
N ILE A 119 -11.47 -11.49 11.99
CA ILE A 119 -12.24 -12.44 11.18
C ILE A 119 -11.68 -13.85 11.35
N LEU A 120 -10.36 -14.02 11.25
CA LEU A 120 -9.71 -15.31 11.47
C LEU A 120 -10.04 -15.89 12.86
N ASN A 121 -9.96 -15.09 13.93
CA ASN A 121 -10.29 -15.55 15.28
C ASN A 121 -11.76 -15.92 15.46
N LEU A 122 -12.68 -15.25 14.75
CA LEU A 122 -14.11 -15.56 14.80
C LEU A 122 -14.46 -16.87 14.07
N THR A 123 -13.62 -17.29 13.13
CA THR A 123 -13.97 -18.35 12.19
C THR A 123 -13.02 -19.55 12.19
N SER A 124 -11.82 -19.44 12.78
CA SER A 124 -10.85 -20.53 12.87
C SER A 124 -11.20 -21.51 14.00
N VAL A 125 -11.19 -22.81 13.69
CA VAL A 125 -11.42 -23.90 14.67
C VAL A 125 -10.16 -24.22 15.50
N HIS A 126 -8.98 -23.82 15.01
CA HIS A 126 -7.68 -24.12 15.63
C HIS A 126 -6.97 -22.83 16.08
N GLY A 127 -6.20 -22.92 17.16
CA GLY A 127 -5.37 -21.81 17.66
C GLY A 127 -4.11 -21.57 16.83
N ILE A 128 -3.28 -20.62 17.27
CA ILE A 128 -2.00 -20.30 16.62
C ILE A 128 -0.95 -21.36 16.97
N GLU A 129 -0.39 -22.05 15.98
CA GLU A 129 0.71 -23.00 16.09
C GLU A 129 1.95 -22.56 15.30
N ILE A 130 3.12 -22.62 15.93
CA ILE A 130 4.38 -22.34 15.23
C ILE A 130 4.81 -23.59 14.47
N LEU A 131 4.41 -23.66 13.20
CA LEU A 131 4.81 -24.74 12.29
C LEU A 131 6.13 -24.41 11.60
N ASN A 132 7.07 -25.35 11.68
CA ASN A 132 8.33 -25.31 10.94
C ASN A 132 8.15 -26.01 9.59
N GLY A 133 8.76 -25.48 8.52
CA GLY A 133 9.02 -26.26 7.32
C GLY A 133 8.00 -26.22 6.20
N LEU A 134 6.87 -25.49 6.34
CA LEU A 134 5.84 -25.43 5.30
C LEU A 134 6.29 -24.69 4.02
N ARG A 135 7.16 -23.68 4.14
CA ARG A 135 7.78 -22.97 3.00
C ARG A 135 9.23 -22.60 3.30
N TYR A 136 10.11 -22.89 2.36
CA TYR A 136 11.55 -22.60 2.43
C TYR A 136 12.24 -23.00 3.74
N SER A 137 11.79 -24.06 4.42
CA SER A 137 12.33 -24.53 5.71
C SER A 137 12.32 -23.49 6.85
N ILE A 138 11.52 -22.43 6.74
CA ILE A 138 11.36 -21.39 7.78
C ILE A 138 10.03 -21.52 8.51
N THR A 139 9.92 -20.88 9.67
CA THR A 139 8.68 -20.82 10.43
C THR A 139 7.64 -20.00 9.66
N ASN A 140 6.36 -20.37 9.77
CA ASN A 140 5.27 -19.62 9.14
C ASN A 140 5.23 -18.16 9.59
N VAL A 141 5.55 -17.89 10.85
CA VAL A 141 5.59 -16.53 11.43
C VAL A 141 6.69 -15.69 10.79
N SER A 142 7.88 -16.27 10.59
CA SER A 142 8.98 -15.59 9.89
C SER A 142 8.61 -15.28 8.44
N PHE A 143 8.00 -16.24 7.74
CA PHE A 143 7.54 -16.02 6.37
C PHE A 143 6.46 -14.94 6.29
N LEU A 144 5.52 -14.93 7.23
CA LEU A 144 4.48 -13.90 7.34
C LEU A 144 5.09 -12.51 7.50
N LEU A 145 6.05 -12.34 8.42
CA LEU A 145 6.70 -11.06 8.65
C LEU A 145 7.37 -10.52 7.38
N ILE A 146 8.02 -11.40 6.61
CA ILE A 146 8.62 -11.05 5.32
C ILE A 146 7.54 -10.54 4.35
N LEU A 147 6.40 -11.23 4.25
CA LEU A 147 5.28 -10.81 3.40
C LEU A 147 4.71 -9.45 3.81
N VAL A 148 4.48 -9.26 5.11
CA VAL A 148 3.91 -8.03 5.68
C VAL A 148 4.82 -6.83 5.41
N VAL A 149 6.11 -6.95 5.71
CA VAL A 149 7.10 -5.89 5.45
C VAL A 149 7.19 -5.59 3.96
N ARG A 150 7.24 -6.63 3.12
CA ARG A 150 7.30 -6.48 1.66
C ARG A 150 6.11 -5.69 1.12
N TYR A 151 4.89 -6.08 1.47
CA TYR A 151 3.69 -5.39 0.99
C TYR A 151 3.62 -3.96 1.50
N LEU A 152 3.95 -3.72 2.77
CA LEU A 152 3.96 -2.37 3.33
C LEU A 152 4.95 -1.46 2.58
N LEU A 153 6.15 -1.95 2.26
CA LEU A 153 7.14 -1.17 1.49
C LEU A 153 6.65 -0.88 0.07
N ILE A 154 6.20 -1.90 -0.66
CA ILE A 154 5.76 -1.75 -2.06
C ILE A 154 4.58 -0.77 -2.16
N LEU A 155 3.55 -0.97 -1.34
CA LEU A 155 2.35 -0.14 -1.37
C LEU A 155 2.67 1.33 -1.05
N ASN A 156 3.54 1.59 -0.07
CA ASN A 156 3.95 2.95 0.26
C ASN A 156 4.76 3.61 -0.85
N ILE A 157 5.68 2.89 -1.50
CA ILE A 157 6.45 3.45 -2.63
C ILE A 157 5.51 3.77 -3.79
N LEU A 158 4.53 2.91 -4.10
CA LEU A 158 3.53 3.18 -5.13
C LEU A 158 2.67 4.42 -4.81
N SER A 159 2.23 4.59 -3.56
CA SER A 159 1.53 5.79 -3.12
C SER A 159 2.38 7.06 -3.28
N VAL A 160 3.69 6.99 -3.00
CA VAL A 160 4.61 8.12 -3.23
C VAL A 160 4.74 8.45 -4.72
N ILE A 161 4.86 7.44 -5.59
CA ILE A 161 4.88 7.62 -7.05
C ILE A 161 3.58 8.30 -7.52
N GLN A 162 2.43 7.79 -7.07
CA GLN A 162 1.12 8.35 -7.41
C GLN A 162 0.99 9.81 -6.98
N LEU A 163 1.39 10.13 -5.75
CA LEU A 163 1.36 11.49 -5.23
C LEU A 163 2.25 12.44 -6.06
N CYS A 164 3.46 12.01 -6.45
CA CYS A 164 4.33 12.83 -7.29
C CYS A 164 3.75 13.05 -8.69
N LEU A 165 3.10 12.02 -9.26
CA LEU A 165 2.43 12.15 -10.56
C LEU A 165 1.21 13.08 -10.47
N PHE A 166 0.47 13.10 -9.36
CA PHE A 166 -0.60 14.08 -9.13
C PHE A 166 -0.12 15.52 -9.27
N GLU A 167 1.04 15.83 -8.69
CA GLU A 167 1.64 17.16 -8.81
C GLU A 167 2.14 17.49 -10.23
N ARG A 168 2.56 16.48 -11.00
CA ARG A 168 3.19 16.69 -12.31
C ARG A 168 2.20 16.72 -13.48
N ILE A 169 1.28 15.76 -13.54
CA ILE A 169 0.36 15.54 -14.67
C ILE A 169 -1.12 15.67 -14.27
N GLY A 170 -1.40 15.88 -12.99
CA GLY A 170 -2.74 16.05 -12.45
C GLY A 170 -3.41 14.75 -12.02
N GLN A 171 -4.42 14.89 -11.14
CA GLN A 171 -5.10 13.77 -10.49
C GLN A 171 -5.80 12.84 -11.49
N LYS A 172 -6.59 13.39 -12.42
CA LYS A 172 -7.36 12.59 -13.40
C LYS A 172 -6.46 11.70 -14.26
N LYS A 173 -5.38 12.26 -14.83
CA LYS A 173 -4.45 11.52 -15.70
C LYS A 173 -3.69 10.44 -14.93
N THR A 174 -3.25 10.76 -13.72
CA THR A 174 -2.54 9.80 -12.86
C THR A 174 -3.45 8.64 -12.46
N MET A 175 -4.71 8.91 -12.11
CA MET A 175 -5.67 7.84 -11.81
C MET A 175 -5.87 6.92 -13.01
N LEU A 176 -5.98 7.47 -14.22
CA LEU A 176 -6.07 6.66 -15.44
C LEU A 176 -4.84 5.78 -15.64
N ILE A 177 -3.62 6.30 -15.44
CA ILE A 177 -2.38 5.52 -15.54
C ILE A 177 -2.38 4.35 -14.55
N PHE A 178 -2.75 4.61 -13.29
CA PHE A 178 -2.80 3.56 -12.27
C PHE A 178 -3.90 2.53 -12.54
N THR A 179 -5.06 2.95 -13.04
CA THR A 179 -6.13 2.03 -13.44
C THR A 179 -5.72 1.17 -14.63
N VAL A 180 -5.08 1.73 -15.65
CA VAL A 180 -4.59 0.97 -16.81
C VAL A 180 -3.50 -0.02 -16.37
N TRP A 181 -2.54 0.43 -15.57
CA TRP A 181 -1.51 -0.45 -14.99
C TRP A 181 -2.15 -1.58 -14.16
N TYR A 182 -3.18 -1.26 -13.38
CA TYR A 182 -3.94 -2.22 -12.59
C TYR A 182 -4.63 -3.28 -13.45
N VAL A 183 -5.32 -2.87 -14.53
CA VAL A 183 -5.98 -3.80 -15.47
C VAL A 183 -4.93 -4.71 -16.11
N ILE A 184 -3.82 -4.15 -16.59
CA ILE A 184 -2.73 -4.94 -17.18
C ILE A 184 -2.14 -5.92 -16.15
N ALA A 185 -1.97 -5.51 -14.90
CA ALA A 185 -1.43 -6.35 -13.83
C ALA A 185 -2.33 -7.58 -13.55
N ILE A 186 -3.66 -7.41 -13.60
CA ILE A 186 -4.62 -8.52 -13.45
C ILE A 186 -4.59 -9.45 -14.67
N TYR A 187 -4.70 -8.91 -15.88
CA TYR A 187 -4.84 -9.70 -17.11
C TYR A 187 -3.56 -10.40 -17.57
N SER A 188 -2.38 -9.79 -17.34
CA SER A 188 -1.08 -10.44 -17.64
C SER A 188 -0.79 -11.65 -16.74
N GLY A 189 -1.62 -11.86 -15.71
CA GLY A 189 -1.68 -13.08 -14.94
C GLY A 189 -0.37 -13.48 -14.29
N PHE A 190 0.44 -12.55 -13.80
CA PHE A 190 1.70 -12.83 -13.09
C PHE A 190 2.60 -13.94 -13.72
N ARG A 191 2.51 -14.14 -15.05
CA ARG A 191 3.11 -15.31 -15.72
C ARG A 191 4.62 -15.19 -15.92
N SER A 192 5.17 -13.98 -15.75
CA SER A 192 6.60 -13.70 -15.92
C SER A 192 7.29 -13.48 -14.58
N ARG A 193 8.42 -14.18 -14.36
CA ARG A 193 9.34 -13.99 -13.22
C ARG A 193 9.80 -12.54 -13.05
N PHE A 194 9.75 -11.75 -14.11
CA PHE A 194 10.33 -10.41 -14.19
C PHE A 194 9.31 -9.30 -14.44
N SER A 195 8.00 -9.60 -14.46
CA SER A 195 7.02 -8.51 -14.58
C SER A 195 6.86 -7.77 -13.25
N LEU A 196 6.76 -6.45 -13.34
CA LEU A 196 6.55 -5.61 -12.15
C LEU A 196 5.24 -5.91 -11.42
N SER A 197 4.26 -6.46 -12.14
CA SER A 197 3.00 -6.93 -11.57
C SER A 197 3.20 -8.22 -10.76
N SER A 198 4.03 -9.16 -11.22
CA SER A 198 4.26 -10.47 -10.57
C SER A 198 4.76 -10.39 -9.14
N TYR A 199 5.49 -9.33 -8.78
CA TYR A 199 5.99 -9.13 -7.42
C TYR A 199 4.94 -8.64 -6.42
N PHE A 200 3.89 -8.01 -6.92
CA PHE A 200 2.68 -7.79 -6.15
C PHE A 200 1.79 -9.06 -6.15
N GLY A 201 1.96 -9.90 -7.17
CA GLY A 201 1.33 -11.20 -7.38
C GLY A 201 1.97 -12.40 -6.67
N TYR A 202 1.42 -13.59 -6.90
CA TYR A 202 1.90 -14.82 -6.26
C TYR A 202 2.98 -15.44 -7.13
N TYR A 203 4.24 -15.16 -6.81
CA TYR A 203 5.37 -15.88 -7.36
C TYR A 203 6.14 -16.54 -6.20
N LEU A 204 6.05 -17.87 -6.12
CA LEU A 204 6.95 -18.66 -5.28
C LEU A 204 8.26 -18.83 -6.03
N PHE A 205 9.35 -18.40 -5.42
CA PHE A 205 10.69 -18.61 -5.94
C PHE A 205 11.18 -20.01 -5.55
N SER A 206 12.31 -20.44 -6.13
CA SER A 206 12.86 -21.76 -5.83
C SER A 206 13.47 -21.84 -4.43
N SER A 207 13.86 -20.70 -3.86
CA SER A 207 14.46 -20.60 -2.53
C SER A 207 14.14 -19.28 -1.86
N LEU A 208 14.24 -19.24 -0.52
CA LEU A 208 14.12 -18.01 0.25
C LEU A 208 15.16 -16.97 -0.17
N ARG A 209 16.39 -17.41 -0.46
CA ARG A 209 17.47 -16.55 -0.95
C ARG A 209 17.07 -15.86 -2.24
N GLU A 210 16.52 -16.63 -3.18
CA GLU A 210 16.04 -16.08 -4.44
C GLU A 210 14.91 -15.08 -4.19
N GLU A 211 13.91 -15.41 -3.36
CA GLU A 211 12.80 -14.51 -3.02
C GLU A 211 13.25 -13.17 -2.41
N LEU A 212 14.26 -13.21 -1.53
CA LEU A 212 14.81 -12.00 -0.89
C LEU A 212 15.57 -11.12 -1.88
N ILE A 213 16.45 -11.70 -2.71
CA ILE A 213 17.22 -10.96 -3.74
C ILE A 213 16.26 -10.30 -4.74
N CYS A 214 15.32 -11.10 -5.21
CA CYS A 214 14.23 -10.72 -6.09
C CYS A 214 13.43 -9.53 -5.51
N SER A 215 12.97 -9.67 -4.27
CA SER A 215 12.18 -8.63 -3.60
C SER A 215 12.98 -7.34 -3.41
N ALA A 216 14.27 -7.46 -3.04
CA ALA A 216 15.16 -6.31 -2.90
C ALA A 216 15.37 -5.59 -4.24
N ALA A 217 15.65 -6.33 -5.32
CA ALA A 217 15.83 -5.75 -6.66
C ALA A 217 14.57 -5.01 -7.12
N TYR A 218 13.38 -5.59 -6.90
CA TYR A 218 12.11 -4.96 -7.22
C TYR A 218 11.89 -3.64 -6.44
N ILE A 219 12.13 -3.66 -5.12
CA ILE A 219 12.01 -2.46 -4.28
C ILE A 219 12.99 -1.37 -4.75
N MET A 220 14.21 -1.75 -5.13
CA MET A 220 15.20 -0.81 -5.67
C MET A 220 14.74 -0.16 -6.99
N ILE A 221 14.14 -0.93 -7.90
CA ILE A 221 13.56 -0.39 -9.14
C ILE A 221 12.44 0.60 -8.82
N LEU A 222 11.53 0.25 -7.90
CA LEU A 222 10.45 1.15 -7.49
C LEU A 222 10.98 2.44 -6.83
N LEU A 223 12.01 2.34 -5.99
CA LEU A 223 12.66 3.51 -5.39
C LEU A 223 13.32 4.41 -6.44
N LEU A 224 13.95 3.83 -7.46
CA LEU A 224 14.52 4.57 -8.58
C LEU A 224 13.43 5.32 -9.34
N ILE A 225 12.30 4.66 -9.64
CA ILE A 225 11.14 5.29 -10.29
C ILE A 225 10.62 6.43 -9.41
N ALA A 226 10.40 6.18 -8.12
CA ALA A 226 9.95 7.20 -7.17
C ALA A 226 10.89 8.41 -7.13
N PHE A 227 12.20 8.19 -7.15
CA PHE A 227 13.20 9.25 -7.19
C PHE A 227 13.12 10.09 -8.48
N ILE A 228 13.03 9.44 -9.64
CA ILE A 228 12.90 10.11 -10.94
C ILE A 228 11.63 10.98 -10.96
N VAL A 229 10.48 10.41 -10.59
CA VAL A 229 9.19 11.12 -10.60
C VAL A 229 9.19 12.26 -9.59
N TYR A 230 9.79 12.07 -8.41
CA TYR A 230 9.96 13.13 -7.41
C TYR A 230 10.76 14.33 -7.95
N ARG A 231 11.87 14.06 -8.66
CA ARG A 231 12.68 15.11 -9.29
C ARG A 231 11.89 15.85 -10.36
N LEU A 232 11.08 15.14 -11.14
CA LEU A 232 10.20 15.75 -12.15
C LEU A 232 9.09 16.60 -11.53
N ALA A 233 8.52 16.18 -10.40
CA ALA A 233 7.46 16.92 -9.71
C ALA A 233 7.93 18.28 -9.16
N ILE A 234 9.19 18.38 -8.72
CA ILE A 234 9.74 19.62 -8.14
C ILE A 234 10.22 20.62 -9.21
N ARG A 235 10.69 20.15 -10.38
CA ARG A 235 11.33 21.04 -11.38
C ARG A 235 10.42 22.07 -12.03
N VAL A 236 9.10 21.87 -12.04
CA VAL A 236 8.20 22.56 -12.99
C VAL A 236 7.58 23.85 -12.45
N LYS A 237 7.49 23.99 -11.12
CA LYS A 237 6.90 25.20 -10.52
C LYS A 237 7.94 26.24 -10.12
N GLY A 238 9.24 25.89 -10.16
CA GLY A 238 10.31 26.87 -10.06
C GLY A 238 10.30 27.88 -11.21
N SER A 239 9.80 27.52 -12.39
CA SER A 239 9.68 28.40 -13.56
C SER A 239 8.38 29.22 -13.60
N GLN A 240 7.47 29.05 -12.64
CA GLN A 240 6.25 29.88 -12.53
C GLN A 240 6.43 31.06 -11.57
N ASN A 241 7.59 31.20 -10.93
CA ASN A 241 7.97 32.37 -10.12
C ASN A 241 8.81 33.39 -10.91
N GLU A 242 8.90 33.26 -12.23
CA GLU A 242 9.64 34.16 -13.13
C GLU A 242 8.73 34.92 -14.12
N LEU A 243 7.42 34.98 -13.83
CA LEU A 243 6.42 35.80 -14.53
C LEU A 243 5.62 36.60 -13.50
#